data_AF-A0A7V9JRP1-F1
#
_entry.id   AF-A0A7V9JRP1-F1
#
_cell.length_a   1.000
_cell.length_b   1.000
_cell.length_c   1.000
_cell.angle_alpha   90.00
_cell.angle_beta   90.00
_cell.angle_gamma   90.00
#
_symmetry.space_group_name_H-M   'P 1'
#
loop_
_entity.id
_entity.type
_entity.pdbx_description
1 polymer ?
#
loop_
_entity_poly.entity_id
_entity_poly.type
_entity_poly.pdbx_seq_one_letter_code
_entity_poly.pdbx_strand_id
1 'polypeptide(L)'
;MRLEAEIAKCDALHGDGVSWSAVRDDAVAVLSRSKDLLAAAYLAVALHRTAGLDGLADGVAIVRDLIRVHWAGLHPVGRPRARRAALQWMSERLVQGLPAAGGAQAHERCRAAIDELWEVCAERFGSDDCGLGALRRAFNAPLPTPPDPAHGVQTMSDRPEPSTMIAAPPDRAAAVAHLTAASEYFSRAEPHSPIGPLLQRALDWSGKSFEDVFAELLSRAPEAKSQLWQSLGIRSEND
;
A
#
# COMPACT_ATOMS: atom_id res chain seq x y z
N MET A 1 -9.17 -22.99 4.56
CA MET A 1 -7.96 -23.23 5.40
C MET A 1 -7.72 -22.02 6.30
N ARG A 2 -7.09 -22.12 7.48
CA ARG A 2 -6.89 -20.97 8.40
C ARG A 2 -6.23 -19.77 7.71
N LEU A 3 -5.22 -20.05 6.88
CA LEU A 3 -4.52 -19.07 6.06
C LEU A 3 -5.46 -18.29 5.11
N GLU A 4 -6.35 -18.98 4.41
CA GLU A 4 -7.32 -18.35 3.48
C GLU A 4 -8.35 -17.51 4.22
N ALA A 5 -8.79 -17.97 5.40
CA ALA A 5 -9.71 -17.22 6.26
C ALA A 5 -9.06 -15.91 6.75
N GLU A 6 -7.76 -15.93 7.03
CA GLU A 6 -7.02 -14.75 7.45
C GLU A 6 -6.78 -13.76 6.30
N ILE A 7 -6.49 -14.25 5.09
CA ILE A 7 -6.42 -13.41 3.89
C ILE A 7 -7.79 -12.82 3.52
N ALA A 8 -8.89 -13.54 3.74
CA ALA A 8 -10.23 -13.03 3.49
C ALA A 8 -10.59 -11.80 4.33
N LYS A 9 -9.93 -11.61 5.50
CA LYS A 9 -10.06 -10.38 6.29
C LYS A 9 -9.51 -9.15 5.58
N CYS A 10 -8.59 -9.30 4.61
CA CYS A 10 -8.12 -8.17 3.80
C CYS A 10 -9.24 -7.52 2.98
N ASP A 11 -10.23 -8.33 2.57
CA ASP A 11 -11.33 -7.90 1.72
C ASP A 11 -12.58 -7.57 2.54
N ALA A 12 -12.53 -7.81 3.86
CA ALA A 12 -13.59 -7.47 4.79
C ALA A 12 -13.59 -5.95 5.04
N LEU A 13 -14.68 -5.29 4.62
CA LEU A 13 -14.87 -3.85 4.79
C LEU A 13 -14.86 -3.38 6.27
N HIS A 14 -15.05 -4.30 7.24
CA HIS A 14 -15.18 -3.99 8.67
C HIS A 14 -14.61 -5.10 9.58
N GLY A 15 -13.38 -5.56 9.33
CA GLY A 15 -12.70 -6.58 10.15
C GLY A 15 -11.56 -6.04 11.02
N ASP A 16 -11.20 -6.79 12.06
CA ASP A 16 -9.89 -6.64 12.72
C ASP A 16 -8.78 -6.65 11.65
N GLY A 17 -7.84 -5.72 11.75
CA GLY A 17 -6.72 -5.62 10.81
C GLY A 17 -6.00 -6.95 10.63
N VAL A 18 -5.65 -7.30 9.40
CA VAL A 18 -5.02 -8.59 9.06
C VAL A 18 -3.71 -8.77 9.83
N SER A 19 -3.59 -9.88 10.55
CA SER A 19 -2.36 -10.24 11.23
C SER A 19 -1.35 -10.82 10.24
N TRP A 20 -0.50 -9.96 9.67
CA TRP A 20 0.51 -10.40 8.70
C TRP A 20 1.56 -11.34 9.29
N SER A 21 1.82 -11.28 10.60
CA SER A 21 2.66 -12.27 11.28
C SER A 21 1.99 -13.65 11.33
N ALA A 22 0.68 -13.72 11.60
CA ALA A 22 -0.05 -15.00 11.55
C ALA A 22 -0.11 -15.57 10.13
N VAL A 23 -0.34 -14.72 9.11
CA VAL A 23 -0.30 -15.12 7.70
C VAL A 23 1.06 -15.70 7.32
N ARG A 24 2.16 -15.07 7.74
CA ARG A 24 3.52 -15.58 7.53
C ARG A 24 3.69 -16.96 8.15
N ASP A 25 3.34 -17.12 9.42
CA ASP A 25 3.56 -18.36 10.16
C ASP A 25 2.71 -19.51 9.61
N ASP A 26 1.44 -19.24 9.28
CA ASP A 26 0.54 -20.22 8.66
C ASP A 26 1.01 -20.60 7.23
N ALA A 27 1.49 -19.64 6.43
CA ALA A 27 2.03 -19.91 5.09
C ALA A 27 3.30 -20.77 5.14
N VAL A 28 4.22 -20.50 6.08
CA VAL A 28 5.40 -21.34 6.32
C VAL A 28 5.00 -22.76 6.72
N ALA A 29 4.00 -22.91 7.60
CA ALA A 29 3.48 -24.21 8.00
C ALA A 29 2.95 -25.00 6.79
N VAL A 30 2.22 -24.36 5.87
CA VAL A 30 1.77 -25.00 4.62
C VAL A 30 2.96 -25.40 3.74
N LEU A 31 3.93 -24.51 3.53
CA LEU A 31 5.08 -24.74 2.65
C LEU A 31 6.04 -25.84 3.14
N SER A 32 6.04 -26.11 4.45
CA SER A 32 6.79 -27.22 5.03
C SER A 32 6.25 -28.59 4.61
N ARG A 33 4.98 -28.67 4.18
CA ARG A 33 4.29 -29.91 3.82
C ARG A 33 3.84 -29.98 2.36
N SER A 34 3.75 -28.83 1.68
CA SER A 34 3.31 -28.72 0.29
C SER A 34 4.17 -27.71 -0.47
N LYS A 35 4.41 -27.96 -1.77
CA LYS A 35 4.99 -26.96 -2.67
C LYS A 35 3.83 -26.20 -3.30
N ASP A 36 3.26 -25.27 -2.54
CA ASP A 36 2.07 -24.51 -2.93
C ASP A 36 2.40 -23.07 -3.31
N LEU A 37 2.12 -22.70 -4.55
CA LEU A 37 2.44 -21.37 -5.06
C LEU A 37 1.57 -20.27 -4.47
N LEU A 38 0.31 -20.56 -4.13
CA LEU A 38 -0.57 -19.58 -3.51
C LEU A 38 -0.13 -19.30 -2.06
N ALA A 39 0.25 -20.34 -1.32
CA ALA A 39 0.85 -20.16 0.01
C ALA A 39 2.16 -19.36 -0.05
N ALA A 40 3.00 -19.59 -1.07
CA ALA A 40 4.22 -18.80 -1.28
C ALA A 40 3.93 -17.34 -1.64
N ALA A 41 2.92 -17.08 -2.45
CA ALA A 41 2.44 -15.72 -2.74
C ALA A 41 1.98 -15.00 -1.47
N TYR A 42 1.22 -15.68 -0.60
CA TYR A 42 0.82 -15.14 0.71
C TYR A 42 2.02 -14.84 1.60
N LEU A 43 3.01 -15.75 1.63
CA LEU A 43 4.24 -15.55 2.38
C LEU A 43 5.02 -14.31 1.89
N ALA A 44 5.14 -14.12 0.58
CA ALA A 44 5.86 -12.96 0.01
C ALA A 44 5.22 -11.63 0.42
N VAL A 45 3.88 -11.54 0.39
CA VAL A 45 3.16 -10.34 0.85
C VAL A 45 3.32 -10.15 2.36
N ALA A 46 3.24 -11.22 3.15
CA ALA A 46 3.41 -11.14 4.60
C ALA A 46 4.83 -10.71 5.01
N LEU A 47 5.87 -11.20 4.31
CA LEU A 47 7.25 -10.78 4.54
C LEU A 47 7.45 -9.30 4.18
N HIS A 48 6.89 -8.83 3.07
CA HIS A 48 6.90 -7.39 2.74
C HIS A 48 6.27 -6.55 3.85
N ARG A 49 5.11 -6.99 4.37
CA ARG A 49 4.35 -6.26 5.40
C ARG A 49 5.02 -6.28 6.77
N THR A 50 5.86 -7.26 7.07
CA THR A 50 6.50 -7.44 8.38
C THR A 50 7.98 -7.08 8.42
N ALA A 51 8.66 -7.09 7.28
CA ALA A 51 10.10 -6.84 7.16
C ALA A 51 10.47 -5.88 6.02
N GLY A 52 9.50 -5.21 5.40
CA GLY A 52 9.74 -4.20 4.36
C GLY A 52 10.39 -4.78 3.11
N LEU A 53 11.25 -3.98 2.46
CA LEU A 53 11.87 -4.36 1.18
C LEU A 53 12.77 -5.60 1.29
N ASP A 54 13.49 -5.79 2.40
CA ASP A 54 14.29 -7.01 2.57
C ASP A 54 13.40 -8.26 2.62
N GLY A 55 12.27 -8.18 3.32
CA GLY A 55 11.26 -9.25 3.33
C GLY A 55 10.63 -9.51 1.97
N LEU A 56 10.41 -8.46 1.17
CA LEU A 56 9.92 -8.61 -0.20
C LEU A 56 10.93 -9.38 -1.07
N ALA A 57 12.21 -9.00 -1.02
CA ALA A 57 13.26 -9.67 -1.79
C ALA A 57 13.34 -11.16 -1.44
N ASP A 58 13.31 -11.50 -0.15
CA ASP A 58 13.32 -12.90 0.32
C ASP A 58 12.05 -13.65 -0.12
N GLY A 59 10.88 -13.03 -0.02
CA GLY A 59 9.61 -13.60 -0.46
C GLY A 59 9.57 -13.90 -1.95
N VAL A 60 10.03 -12.97 -2.78
CA VAL A 60 10.13 -13.14 -4.24
C VAL A 60 11.12 -14.25 -4.59
N ALA A 61 12.26 -14.32 -3.89
CA ALA A 61 13.24 -15.40 -4.08
C ALA A 61 12.65 -16.79 -3.76
N ILE A 62 11.86 -16.92 -2.70
CA ILE A 62 11.16 -18.18 -2.36
C ILE A 62 10.21 -18.61 -3.48
N VAL A 63 9.42 -17.67 -4.02
CA VAL A 63 8.50 -17.93 -5.13
C VAL A 63 9.27 -18.36 -6.39
N ARG A 64 10.37 -17.67 -6.71
CA ARG A 64 11.27 -18.02 -7.82
C ARG A 64 11.79 -19.44 -7.66
N ASP A 65 12.29 -19.80 -6.50
CA ASP A 65 12.92 -21.10 -6.27
C ASP A 65 11.91 -22.25 -6.32
N LEU A 66 10.69 -22.02 -5.80
CA LEU A 66 9.56 -22.96 -5.95
C LEU A 66 9.23 -23.23 -7.43
N ILE A 67 9.13 -22.18 -8.24
CA ILE A 67 8.83 -22.32 -9.68
C ILE A 67 10.01 -22.96 -10.41
N ARG A 68 11.25 -22.55 -10.11
CA ARG A 68 12.46 -23.06 -10.76
C ARG A 68 12.63 -24.55 -10.50
N VAL A 69 12.55 -24.98 -9.24
CA VAL A 69 12.88 -26.34 -8.79
C VAL A 69 11.70 -27.29 -8.88
N HIS A 70 10.49 -26.85 -8.54
CA HIS A 70 9.36 -27.76 -8.31
C HIS A 70 8.23 -27.66 -9.35
N TRP A 71 8.44 -27.00 -10.50
CA TRP A 71 7.40 -26.73 -11.51
C TRP A 71 6.44 -27.89 -11.82
N ALA A 72 6.97 -29.11 -12.02
CA ALA A 72 6.16 -30.27 -12.38
C ALA A 72 5.15 -30.66 -11.28
N GLY A 73 5.59 -30.63 -10.01
CA GLY A 73 4.78 -30.99 -8.83
C GLY A 73 4.17 -29.79 -8.08
N LEU A 74 4.37 -28.57 -8.57
CA LEU A 74 3.95 -27.35 -7.89
C LEU A 74 2.41 -27.26 -7.80
N HIS A 75 1.87 -27.05 -6.62
CA HIS A 75 0.45 -26.81 -6.43
C HIS A 75 0.07 -25.39 -6.88
N PRO A 76 -1.07 -25.23 -7.58
CA PRO A 76 -1.98 -26.27 -8.03
C PRO A 76 -1.41 -27.10 -9.20
N VAL A 77 -1.39 -28.43 -9.04
CA VAL A 77 -0.77 -29.38 -9.99
C VAL A 77 -1.52 -29.36 -11.33
N GLY A 78 -0.77 -29.26 -12.43
CA GLY A 78 -1.34 -29.27 -13.78
C GLY A 78 -2.22 -28.05 -14.12
N ARG A 79 -2.21 -26.98 -13.30
CA ARG A 79 -3.05 -25.79 -13.49
C ARG A 79 -2.22 -24.52 -13.67
N PRO A 80 -1.56 -24.32 -14.83
CA PRO A 80 -0.72 -23.15 -15.08
C PRO A 80 -1.49 -21.83 -14.97
N ARG A 81 -2.75 -21.76 -15.42
CA ARG A 81 -3.58 -20.53 -15.27
C ARG A 81 -3.80 -20.14 -13.80
N ALA A 82 -4.01 -21.11 -12.93
CA ALA A 82 -4.19 -20.85 -11.50
C ALA A 82 -2.86 -20.45 -10.83
N ARG A 83 -1.73 -21.00 -11.29
CA ARG A 83 -0.40 -20.55 -10.86
C ARG A 83 -0.15 -19.08 -11.24
N ARG A 84 -0.52 -18.69 -12.47
CA ARG A 84 -0.48 -17.28 -12.91
C ARG A 84 -1.37 -16.39 -12.06
N ALA A 85 -2.60 -16.83 -11.74
CA ALA A 85 -3.51 -16.06 -10.89
C ALA A 85 -2.91 -15.80 -9.48
N ALA A 86 -2.18 -16.77 -8.91
CA ALA A 86 -1.48 -16.57 -7.64
C ALA A 86 -0.35 -15.52 -7.75
N LEU A 87 0.43 -15.55 -8.84
CA LEU A 87 1.47 -14.54 -9.10
C LEU A 87 0.88 -13.15 -9.34
N GLN A 88 -0.24 -13.06 -10.06
CA GLN A 88 -0.96 -11.82 -10.28
C GLN A 88 -1.48 -11.23 -8.96
N TRP A 89 -2.13 -12.05 -8.13
CA TRP A 89 -2.58 -11.64 -6.80
C TRP A 89 -1.42 -11.10 -5.97
N MET A 90 -0.27 -11.78 -5.98
CA MET A 90 0.94 -11.34 -5.28
C MET A 90 1.40 -9.98 -5.80
N SER A 91 1.51 -9.82 -7.12
CA SER A 91 1.93 -8.56 -7.75
C SER A 91 1.03 -7.40 -7.35
N GLU A 92 -0.29 -7.56 -7.45
CA GLU A 92 -1.26 -6.53 -7.10
C GLU A 92 -1.14 -6.11 -5.62
N ARG A 93 -1.01 -7.08 -4.71
CA ARG A 93 -0.90 -6.81 -3.26
C ARG A 93 0.42 -6.18 -2.86
N LEU A 94 1.52 -6.57 -3.51
CA LEU A 94 2.83 -5.96 -3.28
C LEU A 94 2.86 -4.51 -3.79
N VAL A 95 2.30 -4.24 -4.96
CA VAL A 95 2.20 -2.87 -5.51
C VAL A 95 1.36 -1.97 -4.60
N GLN A 96 0.24 -2.46 -4.06
CA GLN A 96 -0.57 -1.71 -3.08
C GLN A 96 0.18 -1.42 -1.76
N GLY A 97 1.23 -2.19 -1.46
CA GLY A 97 2.08 -2.00 -0.29
C GLY A 97 3.28 -1.08 -0.53
N LEU A 98 3.40 -0.46 -1.71
CA LEU A 98 4.45 0.51 -2.04
C LEU A 98 3.92 1.95 -1.95
N PRO A 99 4.78 2.94 -1.64
CA PRO A 99 6.20 2.79 -1.30
C PRO A 99 6.39 2.20 0.11
N ALA A 100 7.48 1.44 0.29
CA ALA A 100 7.85 0.89 1.60
C ALA A 100 9.20 1.45 2.04
N ALA A 101 9.38 1.56 3.36
CA ALA A 101 10.64 1.99 3.94
C ALA A 101 11.77 1.01 3.55
N GLY A 102 12.89 1.57 3.08
CA GLY A 102 14.08 0.81 2.73
C GLY A 102 15.11 1.69 2.00
N GLY A 103 16.38 1.27 2.05
CA GLY A 103 17.46 1.97 1.35
C GLY A 103 17.61 1.52 -0.11
N ALA A 104 18.44 2.25 -0.86
CA ALA A 104 18.73 1.93 -2.27
C ALA A 104 19.19 0.47 -2.49
N GLN A 105 19.97 -0.07 -1.56
CA GLN A 105 20.42 -1.47 -1.62
C GLN A 105 19.26 -2.47 -1.51
N ALA A 106 18.29 -2.23 -0.64
CA ALA A 106 17.13 -3.11 -0.49
C ALA A 106 16.22 -3.03 -1.72
N HIS A 107 16.04 -1.83 -2.29
CA HIS A 107 15.32 -1.64 -3.55
C HIS A 107 16.00 -2.40 -4.70
N GLU A 108 17.32 -2.32 -4.81
CA GLU A 108 18.08 -3.03 -5.84
C GLU A 108 18.00 -4.55 -5.67
N ARG A 109 18.03 -5.06 -4.42
CA ARG A 109 17.79 -6.48 -4.13
C ARG A 109 16.40 -6.94 -4.59
N CYS A 110 15.36 -6.14 -4.32
CA CYS A 110 14.01 -6.43 -4.80
C CYS A 110 13.95 -6.45 -6.33
N ARG A 111 14.54 -5.43 -6.98
CA ARG A 111 14.56 -5.32 -8.43
C ARG A 111 15.22 -6.54 -9.07
N ALA A 112 16.40 -6.92 -8.60
CA ALA A 112 17.11 -8.10 -9.07
C ALA A 112 16.29 -9.40 -8.84
N ALA A 113 15.71 -9.58 -7.66
CA ALA A 113 14.88 -10.75 -7.36
C ALA A 113 13.63 -10.84 -8.26
N ILE A 114 12.98 -9.70 -8.55
CA ILE A 114 11.82 -9.63 -9.42
C ILE A 114 12.19 -9.93 -10.87
N ASP A 115 13.31 -9.40 -11.36
CA ASP A 115 13.81 -9.70 -12.71
C ASP A 115 14.17 -11.19 -12.85
N GLU A 116 14.83 -11.80 -11.86
CA GLU A 116 15.12 -13.25 -11.90
C GLU A 116 13.86 -14.12 -11.84
N LEU A 117 12.85 -13.73 -11.04
CA LEU A 117 11.56 -14.40 -11.03
C LEU A 117 10.87 -14.26 -12.40
N TRP A 118 10.96 -13.09 -13.03
CA TRP A 118 10.39 -12.85 -14.35
C TRP A 118 10.97 -13.80 -15.40
N GLU A 119 12.28 -13.97 -15.44
CA GLU A 119 12.95 -14.87 -16.40
C GLU A 119 12.54 -16.33 -16.17
N VAL A 120 12.52 -16.79 -14.91
CA VAL A 120 12.04 -18.15 -14.57
C VAL A 120 10.59 -18.34 -15.00
N CYS A 121 9.75 -17.33 -14.81
CA CYS A 121 8.36 -17.36 -15.25
C CYS A 121 8.25 -17.39 -16.78
N ALA A 122 9.06 -16.61 -17.51
CA ALA A 122 9.05 -16.62 -18.98
C ALA A 122 9.37 -18.01 -19.54
N GLU A 123 10.34 -18.72 -18.96
CA GLU A 123 10.66 -20.11 -19.35
C GLU A 123 9.50 -21.09 -19.11
N ARG A 124 8.69 -20.87 -18.07
CA ARG A 124 7.62 -21.81 -17.66
C ARG A 124 6.26 -21.49 -18.28
N PHE A 125 5.94 -20.22 -18.48
CA PHE A 125 4.66 -19.75 -19.01
C PHE A 125 4.71 -19.44 -20.52
N GLY A 126 5.89 -19.38 -21.13
CA GLY A 126 6.07 -19.09 -22.55
C GLY A 126 5.73 -17.63 -22.88
N SER A 127 4.96 -17.41 -23.94
CA SER A 127 4.56 -16.08 -24.42
C SER A 127 3.46 -15.41 -23.58
N ASP A 128 2.86 -16.13 -22.63
CA ASP A 128 1.82 -15.57 -21.76
C ASP A 128 2.43 -14.73 -20.64
N ASP A 129 1.82 -13.59 -20.32
CA ASP A 129 2.18 -12.81 -19.13
C ASP A 129 2.05 -13.69 -17.86
N CYS A 130 3.08 -13.68 -17.02
CA CYS A 130 3.10 -14.40 -15.76
C CYS A 130 2.37 -13.66 -14.62
N GLY A 131 1.85 -12.46 -14.89
CA GLY A 131 1.07 -11.65 -13.95
C GLY A 131 1.92 -10.72 -13.08
N LEU A 132 3.24 -10.64 -13.32
CA LEU A 132 4.19 -9.86 -12.52
C LEU A 132 4.48 -8.47 -13.10
N GLY A 133 3.87 -8.12 -14.23
CA GLY A 133 4.22 -6.91 -14.99
C GLY A 133 4.06 -5.62 -14.20
N ALA A 134 3.03 -5.50 -13.36
CA ALA A 134 2.82 -4.32 -12.54
C ALA A 134 3.91 -4.13 -11.47
N LEU A 135 4.25 -5.21 -10.75
CA LEU A 135 5.32 -5.19 -9.76
C LEU A 135 6.68 -4.89 -10.39
N ARG A 136 6.99 -5.52 -11.52
CA ARG A 136 8.24 -5.27 -12.24
C ARG A 136 8.36 -3.82 -12.71
N ARG A 137 7.28 -3.24 -13.24
CA ARG A 137 7.24 -1.81 -13.60
C ARG A 137 7.45 -0.90 -12.38
N ALA A 138 6.85 -1.23 -11.24
CA ALA A 138 7.00 -0.41 -10.02
C ALA A 138 8.45 -0.34 -9.53
N PHE A 139 9.21 -1.44 -9.64
CA PHE A 139 10.63 -1.47 -9.22
C PHE A 139 11.61 -0.98 -10.28
N ASN A 140 11.24 -1.03 -11.57
CA ASN A 140 12.01 -0.49 -12.69
C ASN A 140 11.71 0.97 -13.00
N ALA A 141 10.65 1.54 -12.41
CA ALA A 141 10.39 2.96 -12.49
C ALA A 141 11.60 3.71 -11.91
N PRO A 142 12.07 4.78 -12.57
CA PRO A 142 13.07 5.65 -11.97
C PRO A 142 12.57 6.06 -10.59
N LEU A 143 13.41 5.91 -9.57
CA LEU A 143 13.13 6.53 -8.27
C LEU A 143 12.80 8.00 -8.55
N PRO A 144 11.74 8.57 -7.96
CA PRO A 144 11.47 9.98 -8.12
C PRO A 144 12.73 10.72 -7.68
N THR A 145 13.47 11.25 -8.65
CA THR A 145 14.57 12.14 -8.37
C THR A 145 13.95 13.30 -7.60
N PRO A 146 14.46 13.67 -6.41
CA PRO A 146 14.05 14.94 -5.81
C PRO A 146 14.15 15.98 -6.92
N PRO A 147 13.14 16.85 -7.09
CA PRO A 147 13.11 17.79 -8.19
C PRO A 147 14.45 18.52 -8.19
N ASP A 148 15.24 18.28 -9.22
CA ASP A 148 16.45 19.03 -9.45
C ASP A 148 15.98 20.49 -9.55
N PRO A 149 16.43 21.41 -8.68
CA PRO A 149 15.99 22.80 -8.72
C PRO A 149 16.30 23.50 -10.06
N ALA A 150 17.02 22.82 -10.97
CA ALA A 150 17.44 23.32 -12.27
C ALA A 150 16.60 22.88 -13.49
N HIS A 151 15.59 22.01 -13.35
CA HIS A 151 14.74 21.59 -14.49
C HIS A 151 13.26 21.90 -14.16
N GLY A 152 12.74 23.12 -14.34
CA GLY A 152 12.82 23.90 -15.57
C GLY A 152 11.65 23.54 -16.49
N VAL A 153 10.43 23.87 -16.08
CA VAL A 153 9.29 23.98 -17.00
C VAL A 153 9.67 25.01 -18.07
N GLN A 154 9.76 24.60 -19.33
CA GLN A 154 9.81 25.50 -20.49
C GLN A 154 8.62 25.17 -21.41
N THR A 155 7.83 26.10 -21.97
CA THR A 155 7.52 27.52 -21.77
C THR A 155 6.50 27.81 -22.88
N MET A 156 5.35 28.39 -22.56
CA MET A 156 4.58 29.35 -23.37
C MET A 156 3.61 30.02 -22.38
N SER A 157 3.43 31.32 -22.24
CA SER A 157 4.04 32.52 -22.80
C SER A 157 3.63 33.67 -21.86
N ASP A 158 4.60 34.47 -21.46
CA ASP A 158 4.52 35.92 -21.18
C ASP A 158 3.46 36.46 -20.17
N ARG A 159 3.88 36.68 -18.91
CA ARG A 159 3.55 37.86 -18.08
C ARG A 159 4.48 37.91 -16.85
N PRO A 160 5.09 39.06 -16.49
CA PRO A 160 5.85 39.16 -15.26
C PRO A 160 4.87 39.38 -14.10
N GLU A 161 4.63 38.35 -13.30
CA GLU A 161 4.04 38.48 -11.96
C GLU A 161 5.16 38.23 -10.93
N PRO A 162 5.26 39.06 -9.88
CA PRO A 162 6.32 38.93 -8.89
C PRO A 162 6.22 37.57 -8.20
N SER A 163 7.33 36.83 -8.21
CA SER A 163 7.51 35.63 -7.41
C SER A 163 7.50 36.00 -5.93
N THR A 164 6.30 36.15 -5.38
CA THR A 164 6.11 36.18 -3.94
C THR A 164 6.35 34.76 -3.47
N MET A 165 7.51 34.50 -2.86
CA MET A 165 7.68 33.30 -2.04
C MET A 165 6.46 33.22 -1.13
N ILE A 166 5.65 32.18 -1.24
CA ILE A 166 4.57 31.94 -0.28
C ILE A 166 5.28 31.63 1.03
N ALA A 167 5.48 32.65 1.85
CA ALA A 167 6.06 32.51 3.17
C ALA A 167 5.19 31.51 3.95
N ALA A 168 5.84 30.67 4.76
CA ALA A 168 5.11 29.83 5.70
C ALA A 168 4.16 30.73 6.52
N PRO A 169 2.90 30.32 6.73
CA PRO A 169 1.98 31.11 7.51
C PRO A 169 2.57 31.35 8.91
N PRO A 170 2.66 32.61 9.37
CA PRO A 170 3.36 32.96 10.60
C PRO A 170 2.65 32.43 11.86
N ASP A 171 1.35 32.13 11.75
CA ASP A 171 0.53 31.62 12.82
C ASP A 171 -0.58 30.71 12.29
N ARG A 172 -1.34 30.16 13.23
CA ARG A 172 -2.46 29.26 12.95
C ARG A 172 -3.58 29.94 12.16
N ALA A 173 -3.86 31.22 12.43
CA ALA A 173 -4.95 31.92 11.77
C ALA A 173 -4.64 32.14 10.29
N ALA A 174 -3.40 32.52 9.97
CA ALA A 174 -2.90 32.62 8.60
C ALA A 174 -2.91 31.26 7.89
N ALA A 175 -2.56 30.18 8.58
CA ALA A 175 -2.61 28.83 8.01
C ALA A 175 -4.05 28.41 7.66
N VAL A 176 -5.01 28.67 8.55
CA VAL A 176 -6.44 28.41 8.30
C VAL A 176 -6.96 29.27 7.16
N ALA A 177 -6.57 30.56 7.08
CA ALA A 177 -6.96 31.43 5.97
C ALA A 177 -6.46 30.91 4.61
N HIS A 178 -5.25 30.36 4.54
CA HIS A 178 -4.74 29.72 3.33
C HIS A 178 -5.53 28.46 2.96
N LEU A 179 -5.92 27.63 3.94
CA LEU A 179 -6.78 26.46 3.69
C LEU A 179 -8.17 26.86 3.18
N THR A 180 -8.74 27.95 3.71
CA THR A 180 -10.02 28.50 3.23
C THR A 180 -9.90 28.93 1.78
N ALA A 181 -8.88 29.73 1.44
CA ALA A 181 -8.66 30.17 0.06
C ALA A 181 -8.45 29.00 -0.91
N ALA A 182 -7.70 27.98 -0.50
CA ALA A 182 -7.52 26.76 -1.28
C ALA A 182 -8.84 26.01 -1.48
N SER A 183 -9.66 25.88 -0.43
CA SER A 183 -10.95 25.20 -0.53
C SER A 183 -11.92 25.94 -1.45
N GLU A 184 -11.98 27.27 -1.39
CA GLU A 184 -12.82 28.08 -2.29
C GLU A 184 -12.39 27.93 -3.76
N TYR A 185 -11.07 27.86 -3.99
CA TYR A 185 -10.54 27.57 -5.32
C TYR A 185 -11.03 26.22 -5.84
N PHE A 186 -10.83 25.12 -5.08
CA PHE A 186 -11.23 23.78 -5.53
C PHE A 186 -12.74 23.67 -5.71
N SER A 187 -13.54 24.29 -4.84
CA SER A 187 -15.00 24.32 -4.99
C SER A 187 -15.46 25.00 -6.30
N ARG A 188 -14.70 25.98 -6.80
CA ARG A 188 -15.01 26.70 -8.06
C ARG A 188 -14.38 26.07 -9.30
N ALA A 189 -13.11 25.67 -9.21
CA ALA A 189 -12.31 25.19 -10.33
C ALA A 189 -12.55 23.69 -10.63
N GLU A 190 -12.77 22.88 -9.58
CA GLU A 190 -12.92 21.43 -9.71
C GLU A 190 -14.02 20.88 -8.77
N PRO A 191 -15.32 21.11 -9.07
CA PRO A 191 -16.43 20.76 -8.17
C PRO A 191 -16.56 19.27 -7.82
N HIS A 192 -16.00 18.38 -8.66
CA HIS A 192 -16.00 16.94 -8.45
C HIS A 192 -14.69 16.40 -7.86
N SER A 193 -13.74 17.29 -7.53
CA SER A 193 -12.48 16.90 -6.91
C SER A 193 -12.72 16.40 -5.49
N PRO A 194 -12.11 15.27 -5.08
CA PRO A 194 -12.19 14.81 -3.69
C PRO A 194 -11.48 15.76 -2.71
N ILE A 195 -10.62 16.67 -3.20
CA ILE A 195 -9.83 17.58 -2.37
C ILE A 195 -10.69 18.66 -1.71
N GLY A 196 -11.69 19.21 -2.41
CA GLY A 196 -12.58 20.24 -1.86
C GLY A 196 -13.26 19.83 -0.54
N PRO A 197 -14.00 18.70 -0.53
CA PRO A 197 -14.61 18.17 0.69
C PRO A 197 -13.62 17.83 1.81
N LEU A 198 -12.39 17.41 1.48
CA LEU A 198 -11.35 17.12 2.47
C LEU A 198 -10.80 18.40 3.12
N LEU A 199 -10.62 19.48 2.36
CA LEU A 199 -10.20 20.78 2.90
C LEU A 199 -11.29 21.38 3.79
N GLN A 200 -12.56 21.29 3.39
CA GLN A 200 -13.69 21.70 4.23
C GLN A 200 -13.73 20.93 5.56
N ARG A 201 -13.52 19.61 5.50
CA ARG A 201 -13.42 18.77 6.71
C ARG A 201 -12.26 19.21 7.63
N ALA A 202 -11.11 19.52 7.05
CA ALA A 202 -9.95 20.02 7.80
C ALA A 202 -10.24 21.39 8.44
N LEU A 203 -10.96 22.28 7.74
CA LEU A 203 -11.40 23.57 8.26
C LEU A 203 -12.39 23.40 9.43
N ASP A 204 -13.37 22.51 9.31
CA ASP A 204 -14.33 22.19 10.37
C ASP A 204 -13.62 21.68 11.63
N TRP A 205 -12.59 20.85 11.47
CA TRP A 205 -11.79 20.34 12.57
C TRP A 205 -10.82 21.37 13.15
N SER A 206 -10.43 22.37 12.37
CA SER A 206 -9.58 23.45 12.86
C SER A 206 -10.24 24.28 13.98
N GLY A 207 -11.55 24.23 14.16
CA GLY A 207 -12.22 24.88 15.30
C GLY A 207 -12.34 24.01 16.55
N LYS A 208 -12.07 22.69 16.43
CA LYS A 208 -12.45 21.70 17.42
C LYS A 208 -11.27 21.27 18.29
N SER A 209 -11.57 20.86 19.53
CA SER A 209 -10.59 20.14 20.33
C SER A 209 -10.34 18.76 19.74
N PHE A 210 -9.20 18.16 20.07
CA PHE A 210 -8.91 16.78 19.67
C PHE A 210 -10.02 15.82 20.14
N GLU A 211 -10.54 16.02 21.35
CA GLU A 211 -11.60 15.20 21.93
C GLU A 211 -12.90 15.30 21.12
N ASP A 212 -13.28 16.49 20.67
CA ASP A 212 -14.48 16.69 19.84
C ASP A 212 -14.34 16.05 18.45
N VAL A 213 -13.16 16.21 17.83
CA VAL A 213 -12.85 15.57 16.54
C VAL A 213 -12.87 14.04 16.69
N PHE A 214 -12.27 13.54 17.75
CA PHE A 214 -12.19 12.11 18.03
C PHE A 214 -13.57 11.53 18.34
N ALA A 215 -14.39 12.24 19.14
CA ALA A 215 -15.77 11.86 19.42
C ALA A 215 -16.64 11.85 18.15
N GLU A 216 -16.45 12.81 17.24
CA GLU A 216 -17.14 12.85 15.94
C GLU A 216 -16.70 11.70 15.02
N LEU A 217 -15.42 11.35 15.00
CA LEU A 217 -14.92 10.22 14.24
C LEU A 217 -15.47 8.89 14.77
N LEU A 218 -15.51 8.75 16.10
CA LEU A 218 -16.02 7.58 16.79
C LEU A 218 -17.56 7.46 16.73
N SER A 219 -18.30 8.56 16.62
CA SER A 219 -19.76 8.51 16.48
C SER A 219 -20.22 8.00 15.11
N ARG A 220 -19.36 8.09 14.08
CA ARG A 220 -19.59 7.51 12.75
C ARG A 220 -19.20 6.03 12.64
N ALA A 221 -18.59 5.46 13.69
CA ALA A 221 -18.22 4.05 13.83
C ALA A 221 -18.49 3.57 15.27
N PRO A 222 -19.76 3.40 15.67
CA PRO A 222 -20.17 3.16 17.06
C PRO A 222 -19.53 1.90 17.68
N GLU A 223 -19.16 0.90 16.88
CA GLU A 223 -18.45 -0.29 17.37
C GLU A 223 -16.99 0.05 17.76
N ALA A 224 -16.31 0.93 17.03
CA ALA A 224 -14.94 1.34 17.31
C ALA A 224 -14.83 2.19 18.59
N LYS A 225 -15.86 3.00 18.88
CA LYS A 225 -15.97 3.75 20.13
C LYS A 225 -16.00 2.81 21.32
N SER A 226 -16.91 1.84 21.30
CA SER A 226 -17.14 0.93 22.43
C SER A 226 -15.88 0.09 22.76
N GLN A 227 -15.15 -0.36 21.75
CA GLN A 227 -13.92 -1.15 21.92
C GLN A 227 -12.74 -0.32 22.46
N LEU A 228 -12.61 0.93 22.02
CA LEU A 228 -11.52 1.81 22.44
C LEU A 228 -11.68 2.28 23.90
N TRP A 229 -12.92 2.53 24.33
CA TRP A 229 -13.25 2.89 25.71
C TRP A 229 -13.08 1.69 26.66
N GLN A 230 -13.43 0.47 26.22
CA GLN A 230 -13.11 -0.77 26.95
C GLN A 230 -11.60 -0.99 27.07
N SER A 231 -10.84 -0.74 26.00
CA SER A 231 -9.38 -0.93 25.99
C SER A 231 -8.63 0.08 26.86
N LEU A 232 -9.16 1.30 27.00
CA LEU A 232 -8.61 2.35 27.86
C LEU A 232 -9.13 2.29 29.31
N GLY A 233 -10.03 1.35 29.64
CA GLY A 233 -10.58 1.17 30.98
C GLY A 233 -11.50 2.30 31.45
N ILE A 234 -11.95 3.17 30.54
CA ILE A 234 -12.83 4.30 30.86
C ILE A 234 -14.26 3.81 30.74
N ARG A 235 -14.95 3.63 31.87
CA ARG A 235 -16.38 3.29 31.89
C ARG A 235 -17.17 4.49 31.34
N SER A 236 -18.01 4.25 30.33
CA SER A 236 -18.98 5.24 29.85
C SER A 236 -19.96 5.55 30.98
N GLU A 237 -19.91 6.75 31.54
CA GLU A 237 -20.95 7.26 32.43
C GLU A 237 -22.20 7.55 31.60
N ASN A 238 -23.08 6.54 31.51
CA ASN A 238 -24.54 6.66 31.46
C ASN A 238 -25.14 5.25 31.36
N ASP A 239 -25.39 4.65 32.53
CA ASP A 239 -26.57 3.81 32.77
C ASP A 239 -27.66 4.72 33.36
#